data_AF-A0A356K771-F1
#
_entry.id   AF-A0A356K771-F1
#
_cell.length_a   1.000
_cell.length_b   1.000
_cell.length_c   1.000
_cell.angle_alpha   90.00
_cell.angle_beta   90.00
_cell.angle_gamma   90.00
#
_symmetry.space_group_name_H-M   'P 1'
#
loop_
_entity.id
_entity.type
_entity.pdbx_description
1 polymer ?
#
loop_
_entity_poly.entity_id
_entity_poly.type
_entity_poly.pdbx_seq_one_letter_code
_entity_poly.pdbx_strand_id
1 'polypeptide(L)'
;MSNLLQSTLQERVLLLDGATGTMQQRLNLVESDFRGKEFKDHPIDLQGNGDVLTLTQPTIVREIHNAYLQAGADIIETNTFTANRISQGDYGLEEKTREINVQAATIARHAADEYTTSTKPRFVAGVLGPTTRAASISPDVENPASRSVRFPELVENYAESVSGLLEGGVDLLMIETIFDTLNAKAAIFAIRQAFSSGYRCVPIIISGTITDASGRTLSGQTCEAFWYSVAHAEPLVVGLNCALGAEALRPHVETMASTAWTYTSVHPNAGLPNEFGEYDESPDQMARTIKDFVDRRLVNLVGGCCGTTPEHIEAFADCLAGADPRTPRARPSGLRLSGLEAVNITDDSLFVNVGERTNVTGSARFRKLIKSSAFGDALEVAIQQVTNGAQLIDVNMDEGMLDGAATMQHFLDLVMTEPDIARVPIMIDSSDWEVIETGLRSVQGKSIVNSISLKDGEDLFLERARKCRDYGAAVIVM
;
A
#
# COMPACT_ATOMS: atom_id res chain seq x y z
N MET A 1 20.41 13.40 -0.45
CA MET A 1 19.32 13.13 0.51
C MET A 1 18.97 11.64 0.59
N SER A 2 18.66 10.93 -0.52
CA SER A 2 18.42 9.47 -0.48
C SER A 2 19.52 8.68 0.27
N ASN A 3 20.79 8.93 -0.05
CA ASN A 3 21.92 8.30 0.63
C ASN A 3 22.01 8.65 2.13
N LEU A 4 21.53 9.83 2.55
CA LEU A 4 21.59 10.27 3.95
C LEU A 4 20.50 9.61 4.80
N LEU A 5 19.28 9.50 4.28
CA LEU A 5 18.22 8.77 4.95
C LEU A 5 18.62 7.30 5.14
N GLN A 6 19.11 6.66 4.07
CA GLN A 6 19.55 5.28 4.12
C GLN A 6 20.75 5.07 5.06
N SER A 7 21.75 5.96 5.07
CA SER A 7 22.86 5.84 6.01
C SER A 7 22.40 6.02 7.46
N THR A 8 21.44 6.90 7.70
CA THR A 8 20.94 7.13 9.07
C THR A 8 20.17 5.91 9.60
N LEU A 9 19.38 5.23 8.76
CA LEU A 9 18.71 3.96 9.09
C LEU A 9 19.67 2.81 9.42
N GLN A 10 20.91 2.87 8.93
CA GLN A 10 21.97 1.90 9.25
C GLN A 10 22.62 2.19 10.61
N GLU A 11 22.67 3.46 11.00
CA GLU A 11 23.36 3.91 12.20
C GLU A 11 22.45 3.91 13.44
N ARG A 12 21.15 4.18 13.27
CA ARG A 12 20.18 4.26 14.37
C ARG A 12 18.75 4.01 13.91
N VAL A 13 17.87 3.77 14.88
CA VAL A 13 16.43 3.79 14.65
C VAL A 13 15.96 5.23 14.42
N LEU A 14 15.19 5.46 13.36
CA LEU A 14 14.56 6.75 13.06
C LEU A 14 13.18 6.85 13.70
N LEU A 15 12.79 8.08 14.00
CA LEU A 15 11.49 8.42 14.56
C LEU A 15 10.62 9.15 13.53
N LEU A 16 9.49 8.56 13.18
CA LEU A 16 8.38 9.18 12.45
C LEU A 16 7.51 9.97 13.44
N ASP A 17 6.71 10.90 12.95
CA ASP A 17 5.77 11.66 13.76
C ASP A 17 4.56 10.82 14.21
N GLY A 18 3.59 11.50 14.81
CA GLY A 18 2.33 10.92 15.28
C GLY A 18 1.14 11.35 14.42
N ALA A 19 -0.07 11.07 14.90
CA ALA A 19 -1.28 11.37 14.14
C ALA A 19 -1.53 12.87 13.93
N THR A 20 -1.71 13.27 12.67
CA THR A 20 -2.17 14.61 12.31
C THR A 20 -3.69 14.76 12.51
N GLY A 21 -4.50 13.76 12.13
CA GLY A 21 -5.96 13.83 12.23
C GLY A 21 -6.48 14.01 13.65
N THR A 22 -5.98 13.25 14.62
CA THR A 22 -6.39 13.41 16.04
C THR A 22 -5.87 14.70 16.67
N MET A 23 -4.74 15.26 16.19
CA MET A 23 -4.29 16.59 16.59
C MET A 23 -5.24 17.69 16.10
N GLN A 24 -5.74 17.59 14.86
CA GLN A 24 -6.74 18.51 14.32
C GLN A 24 -8.07 18.42 15.08
N GLN A 25 -8.53 17.21 15.41
CA GLN A 25 -9.78 17.00 16.15
C GLN A 25 -9.77 17.72 17.53
N ARG A 26 -8.63 17.75 18.23
CA ARG A 26 -8.48 18.44 19.52
C ARG A 26 -8.65 19.96 19.45
N LEU A 27 -8.49 20.54 18.27
CA LEU A 27 -8.68 21.97 18.07
C LEU A 27 -10.16 22.36 17.99
N ASN A 28 -11.08 21.37 17.93
CA ASN A 28 -12.53 21.58 17.83
C ASN A 28 -12.92 22.56 16.72
N LEU A 29 -12.25 22.45 15.57
CA LEU A 29 -12.50 23.28 14.39
C LEU A 29 -13.94 23.09 13.89
N VAL A 30 -14.53 24.19 13.46
CA VAL A 30 -15.89 24.23 12.93
C VAL A 30 -15.88 24.40 11.41
N GLU A 31 -17.03 24.19 10.77
CA GLU A 31 -17.18 24.26 9.31
C GLU A 31 -16.56 25.52 8.67
N SER A 32 -16.68 26.69 9.31
CA SER A 32 -16.08 27.93 8.78
C SER A 32 -14.55 27.89 8.71
N ASP A 33 -13.89 27.11 9.58
CA ASP A 33 -12.45 26.95 9.58
C ASP A 33 -12.01 26.09 8.40
N PHE A 34 -12.73 24.99 8.12
CA PHE A 34 -12.49 24.11 6.97
C PHE A 34 -12.72 24.84 5.64
N ARG A 35 -13.75 25.70 5.57
CA ARG A 35 -14.04 26.50 4.36
C ARG A 35 -13.02 27.61 4.13
N GLY A 36 -12.52 28.21 5.19
CA GLY A 36 -11.66 29.40 5.11
C GLY A 36 -12.31 30.51 4.28
N LYS A 37 -11.48 31.30 3.59
CA LYS A 37 -11.96 32.36 2.67
C LYS A 37 -12.32 31.82 1.30
N GLU A 38 -11.63 30.78 0.85
CA GLU A 38 -11.69 30.27 -0.51
C GLU A 38 -12.98 29.48 -0.79
N PHE A 39 -13.41 28.64 0.16
CA PHE A 39 -14.55 27.74 0.00
C PHE A 39 -15.79 28.23 0.77
N LYS A 40 -15.88 29.53 1.02
CA LYS A 40 -16.96 30.15 1.80
C LYS A 40 -18.35 29.76 1.28
N ASP A 41 -18.53 29.79 -0.04
CA ASP A 41 -19.80 29.52 -0.72
C ASP A 41 -19.86 28.10 -1.34
N HIS A 42 -18.98 27.19 -0.92
CA HIS A 42 -18.93 25.81 -1.44
C HIS A 42 -20.23 25.05 -1.10
N PRO A 43 -20.87 24.30 -2.02
CA PRO A 43 -22.19 23.74 -1.78
C PRO A 43 -22.22 22.51 -0.85
N ILE A 44 -21.05 21.92 -0.55
CA ILE A 44 -20.90 20.72 0.30
C ILE A 44 -20.18 21.12 1.59
N ASP A 45 -20.52 20.49 2.71
CA ASP A 45 -19.80 20.71 3.97
C ASP A 45 -18.38 20.13 3.91
N LEU A 46 -17.40 20.87 4.41
CA LEU A 46 -15.98 20.49 4.36
C LEU A 46 -15.45 19.98 5.71
N GLN A 47 -16.24 20.07 6.79
CA GLN A 47 -15.88 19.54 8.09
C GLN A 47 -15.57 18.04 8.00
N GLY A 48 -14.42 17.67 8.55
CA GLY A 48 -13.87 16.31 8.49
C GLY A 48 -12.85 16.10 7.37
N ASN A 49 -12.76 16.99 6.38
CA ASN A 49 -11.69 16.97 5.39
C ASN A 49 -10.42 17.61 5.98
N GLY A 50 -9.63 16.84 6.73
CA GLY A 50 -8.39 17.34 7.37
C GLY A 50 -7.36 17.88 6.36
N ASP A 51 -7.33 17.32 5.16
CA ASP A 51 -6.41 17.70 4.08
C ASP A 51 -6.68 19.12 3.57
N VAL A 52 -7.94 19.58 3.54
CA VAL A 52 -8.29 20.95 3.07
C VAL A 52 -7.73 22.04 3.97
N LEU A 53 -7.47 21.73 5.24
CA LEU A 53 -6.85 22.66 6.21
C LEU A 53 -5.45 23.09 5.77
N THR A 54 -4.81 22.32 4.89
CA THR A 54 -3.57 22.74 4.21
C THR A 54 -3.75 24.06 3.46
N LEU A 55 -4.90 24.28 2.82
CA LEU A 55 -5.20 25.50 2.07
C LEU A 55 -5.83 26.57 2.97
N THR A 56 -6.73 26.18 3.86
CA THR A 56 -7.56 27.13 4.61
C THR A 56 -6.96 27.52 5.96
N GLN A 57 -6.17 26.64 6.57
CA GLN A 57 -5.51 26.83 7.87
C GLN A 57 -4.02 26.40 7.85
N PRO A 58 -3.20 26.89 6.91
CA PRO A 58 -1.81 26.43 6.74
C PRO A 58 -0.95 26.62 8.00
N THR A 59 -1.25 27.64 8.81
CA THR A 59 -0.56 27.88 10.09
C THR A 59 -0.78 26.74 11.07
N ILE A 60 -2.02 26.23 11.19
CA ILE A 60 -2.35 25.11 12.09
C ILE A 60 -1.60 23.85 11.65
N VAL A 61 -1.61 23.54 10.35
CA VAL A 61 -0.87 22.39 9.80
C VAL A 61 0.62 22.48 10.13
N ARG A 62 1.21 23.67 9.95
CA ARG A 62 2.62 23.92 10.30
C ARG A 62 2.89 23.78 11.80
N GLU A 63 2.00 24.26 12.66
CA GLU A 63 2.13 24.14 14.12
C GLU A 63 2.13 22.67 14.57
N ILE A 64 1.32 21.82 13.94
CA ILE A 64 1.32 20.37 14.20
C ILE A 64 2.68 19.75 13.82
N HIS A 65 3.22 20.06 12.64
CA HIS A 65 4.56 19.59 12.26
C HIS A 65 5.64 20.06 13.24
N ASN A 66 5.61 21.34 13.63
CA ASN A 66 6.55 21.91 14.60
C ASN A 66 6.48 21.18 15.94
N ALA A 67 5.28 20.84 16.42
CA ALA A 67 5.11 20.11 17.67
C ALA A 67 5.79 18.73 17.63
N TYR A 68 5.64 17.97 16.53
CA TYR A 68 6.30 16.67 16.38
C TYR A 68 7.82 16.79 16.17
N LEU A 69 8.27 17.79 15.41
CA LEU A 69 9.70 18.06 15.22
C LEU A 69 10.38 18.45 16.54
N GLN A 70 9.70 19.24 17.38
CA GLN A 70 10.15 19.61 18.72
C GLN A 70 10.18 18.40 19.67
N ALA A 71 9.19 17.51 19.59
CA ALA A 71 9.17 16.25 20.33
C ALA A 71 10.26 15.26 19.89
N GLY A 72 10.89 15.49 18.74
CA GLY A 72 12.09 14.78 18.32
C GLY A 72 11.94 13.93 17.07
N ALA A 73 10.80 13.98 16.37
CA ALA A 73 10.60 13.29 15.10
C ALA A 73 11.73 13.63 14.09
N ASP A 74 12.24 12.61 13.43
CA ASP A 74 13.21 12.70 12.32
C ASP A 74 12.52 12.86 10.97
N ILE A 75 11.34 12.26 10.83
CA ILE A 75 10.51 12.27 9.62
C ILE A 75 9.14 12.80 10.02
N ILE A 76 8.61 13.77 9.25
CA ILE A 76 7.22 14.21 9.38
C ILE A 76 6.42 13.85 8.13
N GLU A 77 5.18 13.47 8.33
CA GLU A 77 4.21 13.14 7.28
C GLU A 77 3.53 14.40 6.75
N THR A 78 3.32 14.48 5.44
CA THR A 78 2.49 15.54 4.85
C THR A 78 1.02 15.34 5.22
N ASN A 79 0.27 16.43 5.41
CA ASN A 79 -1.18 16.40 5.61
C ASN A 79 -1.93 16.08 4.29
N THR A 80 -1.73 14.87 3.78
CA THR A 80 -2.18 14.40 2.45
C THR A 80 -2.79 12.99 2.46
N PHE A 81 -3.26 12.51 3.62
CA PHE A 81 -3.82 11.16 3.75
C PHE A 81 -5.00 10.93 2.80
N THR A 82 -5.89 11.92 2.64
CA THR A 82 -7.03 11.87 1.71
C THR A 82 -6.92 12.86 0.54
N ALA A 83 -5.75 13.48 0.33
CA ALA A 83 -5.47 14.39 -0.78
C ALA A 83 -5.30 13.64 -2.11
N ASN A 84 -6.37 12.98 -2.55
CA ASN A 84 -6.49 12.30 -3.83
C ASN A 84 -7.90 12.56 -4.41
N ARG A 85 -8.05 12.53 -5.73
CA ARG A 85 -9.31 12.90 -6.41
C ARG A 85 -10.50 12.10 -5.90
N ILE A 86 -10.34 10.80 -5.68
CA ILE A 86 -11.43 9.92 -5.24
C ILE A 86 -11.97 10.37 -3.88
N SER A 87 -11.09 10.63 -2.92
CA SER A 87 -11.49 10.99 -1.55
C SER A 87 -11.93 12.45 -1.47
N GLN A 88 -11.29 13.35 -2.22
CA GLN A 88 -11.71 14.75 -2.31
C GLN A 88 -13.05 14.90 -3.05
N GLY A 89 -13.46 13.93 -3.88
CA GLY A 89 -14.77 13.90 -4.52
C GLY A 89 -15.93 13.77 -3.53
N ASP A 90 -15.72 13.14 -2.36
CA ASP A 90 -16.72 13.09 -1.29
C ASP A 90 -17.03 14.49 -0.73
N TYR A 91 -16.12 15.45 -0.97
CA TYR A 91 -16.25 16.87 -0.61
C TYR A 91 -16.42 17.80 -1.82
N GLY A 92 -16.47 17.29 -3.06
CA GLY A 92 -16.50 18.09 -4.29
C GLY A 92 -15.25 18.96 -4.54
N LEU A 93 -14.08 18.46 -4.13
CA LEU A 93 -12.78 19.16 -4.22
C LEU A 93 -11.78 18.42 -5.12
N GLU A 94 -12.23 17.61 -6.08
CA GLU A 94 -11.35 16.83 -6.96
C GLU A 94 -10.29 17.70 -7.65
N GLU A 95 -10.68 18.88 -8.14
CA GLU A 95 -9.80 19.84 -8.83
C GLU A 95 -8.80 20.55 -7.90
N LYS A 96 -8.92 20.38 -6.57
CA LYS A 96 -7.99 20.91 -5.58
C LYS A 96 -6.94 19.91 -5.14
N THR A 97 -7.06 18.64 -5.55
CA THR A 97 -6.17 17.54 -5.16
C THR A 97 -4.69 17.91 -5.30
N ARG A 98 -4.28 18.30 -6.51
CA ARG A 98 -2.89 18.67 -6.76
C ARG A 98 -2.41 19.87 -5.94
N GLU A 99 -3.24 20.90 -5.81
CA GLU A 99 -2.91 22.09 -5.04
C GLU A 99 -2.69 21.77 -3.55
N ILE A 100 -3.56 20.93 -2.97
CA ILE A 100 -3.42 20.43 -1.60
C ILE A 100 -2.08 19.70 -1.44
N ASN A 101 -1.74 18.77 -2.34
CA ASN A 101 -0.49 18.00 -2.24
C ASN A 101 0.76 18.89 -2.31
N VAL A 102 0.80 19.85 -3.24
CA VAL A 102 1.93 20.78 -3.38
C VAL A 102 2.09 21.64 -2.12
N GLN A 103 0.99 22.20 -1.61
CA GLN A 103 1.02 23.06 -0.43
C GLN A 103 1.38 22.27 0.83
N ALA A 104 0.84 21.07 1.03
CA ALA A 104 1.13 20.24 2.19
C ALA A 104 2.61 19.86 2.24
N ALA A 105 3.17 19.43 1.10
CA ALA A 105 4.59 19.14 0.98
C ALA A 105 5.47 20.38 1.22
N THR A 106 5.07 21.55 0.71
CA THR A 106 5.80 22.81 0.91
C THR A 106 5.80 23.24 2.38
N ILE A 107 4.66 23.15 3.07
CA ILE A 107 4.53 23.49 4.49
C ILE A 107 5.42 22.56 5.34
N ALA A 108 5.34 21.24 5.10
CA ALA A 108 6.18 20.27 5.80
C ALA A 108 7.66 20.49 5.50
N ARG A 109 8.04 20.79 4.25
CA ARG A 109 9.43 21.09 3.86
C ARG A 109 10.00 22.28 4.62
N HIS A 110 9.26 23.38 4.68
CA HIS A 110 9.70 24.55 5.43
C HIS A 110 9.85 24.26 6.93
N ALA A 111 8.93 23.51 7.55
CA ALA A 111 9.05 23.11 8.94
C ALA A 111 10.29 22.22 9.16
N ALA A 112 10.49 21.22 8.32
CA ALA A 112 11.65 20.33 8.40
C ALA A 112 12.99 21.07 8.19
N ASP A 113 13.05 22.06 7.30
CA ASP A 113 14.25 22.86 7.06
C ASP A 113 14.64 23.70 8.27
N GLU A 114 13.67 24.27 9.00
CA GLU A 114 13.93 25.08 10.19
C GLU A 114 14.45 24.25 11.38
N TYR A 115 14.04 22.99 11.48
CA TYR A 115 14.48 22.07 12.55
C TYR A 115 15.69 21.22 12.14
N THR A 116 16.10 21.27 10.87
CA THR A 116 17.27 20.53 10.38
C THR A 116 18.55 21.13 10.95
N THR A 117 19.41 20.24 11.46
CA THR A 117 20.78 20.58 11.89
C THR A 117 21.78 19.70 11.16
N SER A 118 23.07 20.05 11.21
CA SER A 118 24.13 19.24 10.59
C SER A 118 24.24 17.83 11.19
N THR A 119 23.83 17.65 12.44
CA THR A 119 23.91 16.36 13.17
C THR A 119 22.59 15.62 13.19
N LYS A 120 21.46 16.31 13.00
CA LYS A 120 20.13 15.70 12.96
C LYS A 120 19.32 16.34 11.81
N PRO A 121 19.42 15.80 10.58
CA PRO A 121 18.57 16.23 9.47
C PRO A 121 17.10 15.89 9.75
N ARG A 122 16.17 16.60 9.09
CA ARG A 122 14.74 16.29 9.10
C ARG A 122 14.24 16.00 7.70
N PHE A 123 13.40 14.98 7.59
CA PHE A 123 12.88 14.49 6.33
C PHE A 123 11.36 14.67 6.24
N VAL A 124 10.88 14.85 5.02
CA VAL A 124 9.44 14.94 4.74
C VAL A 124 8.97 13.69 3.98
N ALA A 125 7.97 13.01 4.53
CA ALA A 125 7.28 11.90 3.90
C ALA A 125 6.01 12.40 3.19
N GLY A 126 6.00 12.30 1.85
CA GLY A 126 4.80 12.52 1.07
C GLY A 126 3.83 11.35 1.20
N VAL A 127 2.77 11.54 1.97
CA VAL A 127 1.79 10.49 2.28
C VAL A 127 0.81 10.27 1.14
N LEU A 128 0.61 9.00 0.79
CA LEU A 128 -0.39 8.49 -0.14
C LEU A 128 -1.27 7.49 0.62
N GLY A 129 -2.45 7.93 1.07
CA GLY A 129 -3.42 7.06 1.73
C GLY A 129 -4.16 6.12 0.75
N PRO A 130 -4.97 5.19 1.26
CA PRO A 130 -5.54 4.09 0.49
C PRO A 130 -6.81 4.46 -0.33
N THR A 131 -7.25 5.73 -0.28
CA THR A 131 -8.55 6.24 -0.78
C THR A 131 -9.76 5.73 0.01
N THR A 132 -10.97 6.20 -0.32
CA THR A 132 -12.24 5.72 0.25
C THR A 132 -12.82 4.49 -0.46
N ARG A 133 -12.13 3.96 -1.48
CA ARG A 133 -12.62 2.87 -2.35
C ARG A 133 -11.63 1.71 -2.46
N ALA A 134 -12.13 0.49 -2.61
CA ALA A 134 -11.32 -0.72 -2.78
C ALA A 134 -11.39 -1.23 -4.23
N ALA A 135 -10.28 -1.73 -4.77
CA ALA A 135 -10.22 -2.34 -6.10
C ALA A 135 -10.30 -3.88 -6.07
N SER A 136 -10.00 -4.51 -4.93
CA SER A 136 -10.07 -5.97 -4.78
C SER A 136 -11.38 -6.46 -4.13
N ILE A 137 -12.14 -5.57 -3.49
CA ILE A 137 -13.35 -5.91 -2.73
C ILE A 137 -14.58 -5.35 -3.44
N SER A 138 -15.64 -6.17 -3.53
CA SER A 138 -16.93 -5.72 -4.05
C SER A 138 -17.67 -4.84 -3.02
N PRO A 139 -18.20 -3.68 -3.41
CA PRO A 139 -19.13 -2.91 -2.56
C PRO A 139 -20.54 -3.51 -2.53
N ASP A 140 -20.87 -4.42 -3.45
CA ASP A 140 -22.19 -5.03 -3.59
C ASP A 140 -22.13 -6.53 -3.25
N VAL A 141 -22.92 -6.94 -2.25
CA VAL A 141 -23.02 -8.32 -1.78
C VAL A 141 -23.71 -9.22 -2.81
N GLU A 142 -24.65 -8.67 -3.59
CA GLU A 142 -25.40 -9.42 -4.61
C GLU A 142 -24.61 -9.55 -5.93
N ASN A 143 -23.59 -8.72 -6.13
CA ASN A 143 -22.71 -8.76 -7.28
C ASN A 143 -21.23 -8.81 -6.86
N PRO A 144 -20.70 -10.00 -6.51
CA PRO A 144 -19.32 -10.15 -6.05
C PRO A 144 -18.26 -9.73 -7.08
N ALA A 145 -18.62 -9.64 -8.37
CA ALA A 145 -17.71 -9.17 -9.42
C ALA A 145 -17.67 -7.63 -9.55
N SER A 146 -18.55 -6.89 -8.86
CA SER A 146 -18.58 -5.44 -8.94
C SER A 146 -17.35 -4.82 -8.25
N ARG A 147 -16.94 -3.62 -8.68
CA ARG A 147 -15.89 -2.83 -8.01
C ARG A 147 -16.26 -1.36 -8.02
N SER A 148 -16.00 -0.67 -6.91
CA SER A 148 -16.22 0.78 -6.77
C SER A 148 -15.18 1.62 -7.53
N VAL A 149 -14.03 1.04 -7.83
CA VAL A 149 -12.93 1.67 -8.56
C VAL A 149 -12.08 0.58 -9.22
N ARG A 150 -11.48 0.88 -10.37
CA ARG A 150 -10.55 -0.03 -11.07
C ARG A 150 -9.11 0.46 -11.03
N PHE A 151 -8.18 -0.45 -11.28
CA PHE A 151 -6.74 -0.17 -11.26
C PHE A 151 -6.33 1.04 -12.11
N PRO A 152 -6.79 1.23 -13.36
CA PRO A 152 -6.40 2.41 -14.15
C PRO A 152 -6.84 3.73 -13.51
N GLU A 153 -8.06 3.79 -12.97
CA GLU A 153 -8.59 4.96 -12.28
C GLU A 153 -7.75 5.29 -11.03
N LEU A 154 -7.32 4.25 -10.28
CA LEU A 154 -6.43 4.44 -9.13
C LEU A 154 -5.04 4.93 -9.55
N VAL A 155 -4.50 4.44 -10.66
CA VAL A 155 -3.20 4.92 -11.19
C VAL A 155 -3.29 6.41 -11.53
N GLU A 156 -4.34 6.84 -12.23
CA GLU A 156 -4.56 8.26 -12.54
C GLU A 156 -4.72 9.11 -11.27
N ASN A 157 -5.53 8.63 -10.32
CA ASN A 157 -5.74 9.26 -9.03
C ASN A 157 -4.43 9.45 -8.24
N TYR A 158 -3.60 8.40 -8.15
CA TYR A 158 -2.32 8.48 -7.45
C TYR A 158 -1.27 9.29 -8.22
N ALA A 159 -1.30 9.29 -9.55
CA ALA A 159 -0.36 10.07 -10.36
C ALA A 159 -0.49 11.57 -10.07
N GLU A 160 -1.73 12.07 -9.88
CA GLU A 160 -1.95 13.47 -9.51
C GLU A 160 -1.33 13.79 -8.14
N SER A 161 -1.61 13.00 -7.09
CA SER A 161 -1.04 13.19 -5.75
C SER A 161 0.49 13.10 -5.75
N VAL A 162 1.05 12.07 -6.41
CA VAL A 162 2.51 11.86 -6.54
C VAL A 162 3.18 13.06 -7.18
N SER A 163 2.63 13.58 -8.29
CA SER A 163 3.19 14.75 -8.97
C SER A 163 3.21 15.98 -8.06
N GLY A 164 2.13 16.23 -7.31
CA GLY A 164 2.05 17.37 -6.38
C GLY A 164 3.04 17.25 -5.23
N LEU A 165 3.16 16.07 -4.62
CA LEU A 165 4.11 15.81 -3.54
C LEU A 165 5.57 15.99 -3.99
N LEU A 166 5.93 15.44 -5.15
CA LEU A 166 7.29 15.54 -5.69
C LEU A 166 7.67 16.99 -6.03
N GLU A 167 6.72 17.78 -6.52
CA GLU A 167 6.92 19.21 -6.79
C GLU A 167 7.03 20.05 -5.53
N GLY A 168 6.26 19.72 -4.49
CA GLY A 168 6.37 20.36 -3.18
C GLY A 168 7.63 19.99 -2.40
N GLY A 169 8.46 19.08 -2.93
CA GLY A 169 9.82 18.86 -2.43
C GLY A 169 9.96 17.82 -1.32
N VAL A 170 9.10 16.79 -1.28
CA VAL A 170 9.21 15.69 -0.29
C VAL A 170 10.53 14.91 -0.43
N ASP A 171 11.04 14.34 0.66
CA ASP A 171 12.28 13.54 0.64
C ASP A 171 12.05 12.09 0.27
N LEU A 172 10.84 11.58 0.56
CA LEU A 172 10.39 10.22 0.32
C LEU A 172 8.88 10.21 0.06
N LEU A 173 8.39 9.14 -0.55
CA LEU A 173 6.95 8.87 -0.69
C LEU A 173 6.58 7.71 0.23
N MET A 174 5.45 7.82 0.92
CA MET A 174 4.94 6.79 1.82
C MET A 174 3.54 6.37 1.38
N ILE A 175 3.40 5.09 1.00
CA ILE A 175 2.08 4.48 0.78
C ILE A 175 1.70 3.80 2.10
N GLU A 176 0.74 4.34 2.83
CA GLU A 176 0.41 3.86 4.18
C GLU A 176 -1.06 3.51 4.39
N THR A 177 -1.34 2.85 5.51
CA THR A 177 -2.67 2.35 5.89
C THR A 177 -3.27 1.50 4.77
N ILE A 178 -2.43 0.67 4.13
CA ILE A 178 -2.87 -0.16 3.01
C ILE A 178 -3.81 -1.24 3.52
N PHE A 179 -5.11 -1.01 3.33
CA PHE A 179 -6.16 -2.00 3.58
C PHE A 179 -6.36 -2.92 2.36
N ASP A 180 -6.10 -2.41 1.15
CA ASP A 180 -6.22 -3.12 -0.13
C ASP A 180 -4.90 -3.05 -0.91
N THR A 181 -4.26 -4.21 -1.07
CA THR A 181 -2.97 -4.31 -1.76
C THR A 181 -3.05 -3.96 -3.25
N LEU A 182 -4.21 -4.12 -3.90
CA LEU A 182 -4.37 -3.73 -5.31
C LEU A 182 -4.31 -2.19 -5.45
N ASN A 183 -4.82 -1.45 -4.47
CA ASN A 183 -4.66 0.00 -4.41
C ASN A 183 -3.19 0.39 -4.27
N ALA A 184 -2.45 -0.26 -3.37
CA ALA A 184 -1.03 -0.02 -3.21
C ALA A 184 -0.24 -0.34 -4.49
N LYS A 185 -0.57 -1.40 -5.22
CA LYS A 185 0.03 -1.71 -6.53
C LYS A 185 -0.24 -0.61 -7.55
N ALA A 186 -1.44 -0.01 -7.55
CA ALA A 186 -1.74 1.13 -8.41
C ALA A 186 -0.90 2.38 -8.03
N ALA A 187 -0.73 2.65 -6.73
CA ALA A 187 0.15 3.72 -6.25
C ALA A 187 1.61 3.47 -6.66
N ILE A 188 2.13 2.24 -6.50
CA ILE A 188 3.48 1.86 -6.94
C ILE A 188 3.63 2.11 -8.45
N PHE A 189 2.64 1.70 -9.24
CA PHE A 189 2.65 1.91 -10.69
C PHE A 189 2.71 3.41 -11.04
N ALA A 190 1.90 4.24 -10.38
CA ALA A 190 1.90 5.69 -10.56
C ALA A 190 3.26 6.34 -10.19
N ILE A 191 3.87 5.92 -9.08
CA ILE A 191 5.21 6.38 -8.67
C ILE A 191 6.26 6.04 -9.73
N ARG A 192 6.24 4.80 -10.24
CA ARG A 192 7.18 4.36 -11.28
C ARG A 192 6.99 5.10 -12.60
N GLN A 193 5.76 5.42 -12.98
CA GLN A 193 5.46 6.27 -14.13
C GLN A 193 6.00 7.69 -13.94
N ALA A 194 5.82 8.28 -12.75
CA ALA A 194 6.34 9.61 -12.44
C ALA A 194 7.88 9.64 -12.56
N PHE A 195 8.56 8.66 -11.96
CA PHE A 195 10.02 8.54 -12.06
C PHE A 195 10.49 8.37 -13.51
N SER A 196 9.79 7.54 -14.30
CA SER A 196 10.12 7.32 -15.72
C SER A 196 9.85 8.57 -16.58
N SER A 197 8.91 9.42 -16.17
CA SER A 197 8.57 10.70 -16.82
C SER A 197 9.53 11.85 -16.47
N GLY A 198 10.59 11.58 -15.68
CA GLY A 198 11.64 12.55 -15.37
C GLY A 198 11.51 13.23 -14.02
N TYR A 199 10.53 12.86 -13.18
CA TYR A 199 10.50 13.32 -11.80
C TYR A 199 11.67 12.73 -11.00
N ARG A 200 12.11 13.45 -9.96
CA ARG A 200 13.17 13.00 -9.07
C ARG A 200 12.77 11.69 -8.38
N CYS A 201 13.62 10.67 -8.52
CA CYS A 201 13.48 9.43 -7.77
C CYS A 201 13.78 9.66 -6.28
N VAL A 202 12.80 9.37 -5.44
CA VAL A 202 12.90 9.42 -3.98
C VAL A 202 12.65 8.03 -3.39
N PRO A 203 13.18 7.72 -2.20
CA PRO A 203 12.87 6.48 -1.51
C PRO A 203 11.35 6.28 -1.32
N ILE A 204 10.92 5.02 -1.35
CA ILE A 204 9.53 4.63 -1.10
C ILE A 204 9.47 3.91 0.26
N ILE A 205 8.50 4.29 1.08
CA ILE A 205 8.09 3.54 2.28
C ILE A 205 6.71 2.96 2.01
N ILE A 206 6.49 1.72 2.45
CA ILE A 206 5.21 1.02 2.29
C ILE A 206 4.75 0.49 3.65
N SER A 207 3.55 0.87 4.09
CA SER A 207 2.99 0.43 5.36
C SER A 207 1.60 -0.19 5.17
N GLY A 208 1.49 -1.47 5.54
CA GLY A 208 0.22 -2.20 5.53
C GLY A 208 -0.58 -1.98 6.81
N THR A 209 -1.87 -2.27 6.78
CA THR A 209 -2.69 -2.32 8.00
C THR A 209 -3.30 -3.71 8.18
N ILE A 210 -3.19 -4.25 9.39
CA ILE A 210 -3.78 -5.54 9.79
C ILE A 210 -5.02 -5.22 10.61
N THR A 211 -6.19 -5.65 10.14
CA THR A 211 -7.47 -5.13 10.64
C THR A 211 -7.89 -5.74 11.97
N ASP A 212 -7.48 -6.98 12.24
CA ASP A 212 -7.90 -7.71 13.43
C ASP A 212 -6.93 -8.86 13.78
N ALA A 213 -7.29 -9.62 14.81
CA ALA A 213 -6.51 -10.73 15.33
C ALA A 213 -6.30 -11.91 14.34
N SER A 214 -7.00 -11.93 13.19
CA SER A 214 -6.74 -12.91 12.12
C SER A 214 -5.38 -12.72 11.46
N GLY A 215 -4.76 -11.53 11.61
CA GLY A 215 -3.45 -11.24 11.05
C GLY A 215 -3.44 -10.96 9.56
N ARG A 216 -4.58 -10.52 9.01
CA ARG A 216 -4.76 -10.22 7.59
C ARG A 216 -5.08 -8.74 7.34
N THR A 217 -4.76 -8.26 6.14
CA THR A 217 -5.29 -6.99 5.62
C THR A 217 -6.80 -7.10 5.42
N LEU A 218 -7.49 -5.97 5.21
CA LEU A 218 -8.92 -5.98 4.86
C LEU A 218 -9.18 -6.78 3.58
N SER A 219 -8.26 -6.72 2.61
CA SER A 219 -8.30 -7.52 1.38
C SER A 219 -7.89 -8.99 1.56
N GLY A 220 -7.66 -9.44 2.81
CA GLY A 220 -7.46 -10.84 3.19
C GLY A 220 -6.01 -11.34 3.12
N GLN A 221 -5.03 -10.50 2.82
CA GLN A 221 -3.63 -10.92 2.70
C GLN A 221 -2.93 -11.10 4.04
N THR A 222 -2.16 -12.18 4.18
CA THR A 222 -1.18 -12.32 5.27
C THR A 222 -0.02 -11.33 5.11
N CYS A 223 0.72 -11.03 6.18
CA CYS A 223 1.88 -10.11 6.14
C CYS A 223 2.93 -10.52 5.10
N GLU A 224 3.27 -11.81 5.00
CA GLU A 224 4.26 -12.29 4.03
C GLU A 224 3.75 -12.15 2.59
N ALA A 225 2.47 -12.47 2.35
CA ALA A 225 1.84 -12.30 1.04
C ALA A 225 1.77 -10.84 0.61
N PHE A 226 1.42 -9.93 1.54
CA PHE A 226 1.46 -8.49 1.34
C PHE A 226 2.86 -8.04 0.92
N TRP A 227 3.89 -8.43 1.69
CA TRP A 227 5.28 -8.09 1.37
C TRP A 227 5.68 -8.51 -0.04
N TYR A 228 5.41 -9.76 -0.44
CA TYR A 228 5.76 -10.23 -1.78
C TYR A 228 4.99 -9.53 -2.91
N SER A 229 3.77 -9.09 -2.63
CA SER A 229 2.94 -8.34 -3.58
C SER A 229 3.51 -6.95 -3.88
N VAL A 230 4.11 -6.29 -2.88
CA VAL A 230 4.62 -4.91 -3.00
C VAL A 230 6.14 -4.82 -3.17
N ALA A 231 6.89 -5.90 -2.97
CA ALA A 231 8.36 -5.88 -3.00
C ALA A 231 8.98 -5.43 -4.34
N HIS A 232 8.22 -5.47 -5.44
CA HIS A 232 8.63 -4.96 -6.75
C HIS A 232 8.77 -3.43 -6.80
N ALA A 233 8.21 -2.72 -5.81
CA ALA A 233 8.45 -1.30 -5.62
C ALA A 233 9.89 -0.98 -5.17
N GLU A 234 10.64 -1.99 -4.72
CA GLU A 234 11.96 -1.84 -4.11
C GLU A 234 11.96 -0.81 -2.96
N PRO A 235 11.04 -0.92 -1.98
CA PRO A 235 10.90 0.09 -0.95
C PRO A 235 12.11 0.09 -0.01
N LEU A 236 12.49 1.29 0.44
CA LEU A 236 13.51 1.47 1.46
C LEU A 236 13.05 0.90 2.81
N VAL A 237 11.77 1.08 3.16
CA VAL A 237 11.20 0.57 4.40
C VAL A 237 9.85 -0.08 4.12
N VAL A 238 9.58 -1.22 4.74
CA VAL A 238 8.25 -1.85 4.75
C VAL A 238 7.78 -2.10 6.18
N GLY A 239 6.53 -1.78 6.50
CA GLY A 239 6.05 -1.92 7.86
C GLY A 239 4.55 -2.06 7.98
N LEU A 240 4.07 -1.82 9.21
CA LEU A 240 2.67 -1.89 9.57
C LEU A 240 2.26 -0.67 10.40
N ASN A 241 1.03 -0.21 10.19
CA ASN A 241 0.47 0.90 10.93
C ASN A 241 -1.05 0.80 11.11
N CYS A 242 -1.54 1.60 12.06
CA CYS A 242 -2.95 1.75 12.37
C CYS A 242 -3.64 0.44 12.79
N ALA A 243 -4.98 0.50 12.92
CA ALA A 243 -5.94 -0.54 13.31
C ALA A 243 -5.75 -1.16 14.70
N LEU A 244 -4.53 -1.57 15.01
CA LEU A 244 -4.15 -2.27 16.24
C LEU A 244 -3.19 -1.42 17.07
N GLY A 245 -3.28 -1.58 18.39
CA GLY A 245 -2.28 -1.07 19.32
C GLY A 245 -0.95 -1.82 19.20
N ALA A 246 0.11 -1.30 19.83
CA ALA A 246 1.45 -1.84 19.70
C ALA A 246 1.56 -3.32 20.10
N GLU A 247 0.94 -3.72 21.22
CA GLU A 247 1.04 -5.10 21.71
C GLU A 247 0.43 -6.12 20.74
N ALA A 248 -0.74 -5.82 20.18
CA ALA A 248 -1.42 -6.68 19.22
C ALA A 248 -0.67 -6.79 17.88
N LEU A 249 0.13 -5.77 17.49
CA LEU A 249 0.93 -5.80 16.27
C LEU A 249 2.20 -6.63 16.37
N ARG A 250 2.66 -6.97 17.57
CA ARG A 250 3.92 -7.70 17.82
C ARG A 250 4.15 -8.92 16.90
N PRO A 251 3.25 -9.92 16.82
CA PRO A 251 3.48 -11.09 15.97
C PRO A 251 3.61 -10.74 14.47
N HIS A 252 2.94 -9.67 14.03
CA HIS A 252 2.98 -9.20 12.65
C HIS A 252 4.28 -8.45 12.36
N VAL A 253 4.75 -7.63 13.30
CA VAL A 253 6.06 -6.97 13.21
C VAL A 253 7.20 -7.99 13.19
N GLU A 254 7.13 -9.07 13.98
CA GLU A 254 8.09 -10.18 13.93
C GLU A 254 8.09 -10.88 12.57
N THR A 255 6.90 -11.09 11.99
CA THR A 255 6.76 -11.66 10.64
C THR A 255 7.39 -10.75 9.58
N MET A 256 7.14 -9.44 9.64
CA MET A 256 7.77 -8.47 8.74
C MET A 256 9.29 -8.45 8.91
N ALA A 257 9.79 -8.42 10.15
CA ALA A 257 11.22 -8.41 10.45
C ALA A 257 11.95 -9.68 9.96
N SER A 258 11.30 -10.84 10.02
CA SER A 258 11.88 -12.12 9.60
C SER A 258 11.80 -12.36 8.09
N THR A 259 10.84 -11.75 7.38
CA THR A 259 10.60 -11.97 5.94
C THR A 259 11.18 -10.87 5.04
N ALA A 260 11.16 -9.61 5.47
CA ALA A 260 11.59 -8.48 4.67
C ALA A 260 13.12 -8.43 4.50
N TRP A 261 13.59 -8.27 3.26
CA TRP A 261 15.00 -8.01 2.95
C TRP A 261 15.34 -6.51 2.84
N THR A 262 14.45 -5.68 3.36
CA THR A 262 14.61 -4.23 3.46
C THR A 262 14.44 -3.79 4.92
N TYR A 263 14.56 -2.50 5.23
CA TYR A 263 14.32 -2.00 6.59
C TYR A 263 12.85 -2.15 6.97
N THR A 264 12.55 -2.18 8.27
CA THR A 264 11.18 -2.35 8.77
C THR A 264 10.69 -1.18 9.59
N SER A 265 9.39 -0.89 9.51
CA SER A 265 8.75 0.14 10.34
C SER A 265 7.56 -0.37 11.14
N VAL A 266 7.23 0.37 12.19
CA VAL A 266 5.95 0.27 12.88
C VAL A 266 5.49 1.63 13.40
N HIS A 267 4.23 1.98 13.15
CA HIS A 267 3.59 3.14 13.77
C HIS A 267 2.18 2.78 14.24
N PRO A 268 2.04 2.21 15.46
CA PRO A 268 0.78 1.70 15.98
C PRO A 268 -0.19 2.82 16.42
N ASN A 269 -1.46 2.47 16.66
CA ASN A 269 -2.37 3.35 17.39
C ASN A 269 -2.03 3.38 18.88
N ALA A 270 -2.44 4.45 19.58
CA ALA A 270 -2.41 4.53 21.04
C ALA A 270 -3.54 3.69 21.68
N GLY A 271 -3.51 2.38 21.42
CA GLY A 271 -4.55 1.42 21.79
C GLY A 271 -5.69 1.37 20.79
N LEU A 272 -6.74 0.63 21.15
CA LEU A 272 -8.01 0.65 20.42
C LEU A 272 -8.85 1.85 20.88
N PRO A 273 -9.63 2.49 19.99
CA PRO A 273 -10.51 3.57 20.39
C PRO A 273 -11.57 3.07 21.38
N ASN A 274 -11.85 3.87 22.41
CA ASN A 274 -12.91 3.59 23.38
C ASN A 274 -14.31 3.91 22.80
N GLU A 275 -15.36 3.74 23.60
CA GLU A 275 -16.76 3.97 23.16
C GLU A 275 -17.03 5.41 22.69
N PHE A 276 -16.17 6.36 23.06
CA PHE A 276 -16.23 7.77 22.66
C PHE A 276 -15.29 8.10 21.48
N GLY A 277 -14.58 7.10 20.94
CA GLY A 277 -13.60 7.29 19.86
C GLY A 277 -12.25 7.84 20.33
N GLU A 278 -12.01 7.89 21.64
CA GLU A 278 -10.77 8.39 22.23
C GLU A 278 -9.76 7.26 22.44
N TYR A 279 -8.48 7.61 22.61
CA TYR A 279 -7.37 6.67 22.74
C TYR A 279 -6.74 6.80 24.14
N ASP A 280 -6.80 5.71 24.90
CA ASP A 280 -6.47 5.71 26.33
C ASP A 280 -5.04 5.20 26.65
N GLU A 281 -4.33 4.63 25.67
CA GLU A 281 -2.96 4.15 25.90
C GLU A 281 -2.02 5.34 26.10
N SER A 282 -1.28 5.35 27.21
CA SER A 282 -0.40 6.47 27.57
C SER A 282 0.96 6.40 26.86
N PRO A 283 1.69 7.54 26.76
CA PRO A 283 3.06 7.56 26.24
C PRO A 283 3.98 6.50 26.85
N ASP A 284 3.97 6.36 28.18
CA ASP A 284 4.80 5.38 28.90
C ASP A 284 4.41 3.93 28.58
N GLN A 285 3.11 3.65 28.40
CA GLN A 285 2.64 2.30 28.05
C GLN A 285 3.11 1.92 26.66
N MET A 286 2.89 2.78 25.68
CA MET A 286 3.24 2.53 24.31
C MET A 286 4.77 2.47 24.12
N ALA A 287 5.52 3.37 24.80
CA ALA A 287 6.98 3.40 24.75
C ALA A 287 7.63 2.11 25.29
N ARG A 288 7.03 1.45 26.29
CA ARG A 288 7.50 0.13 26.77
C ARG A 288 7.42 -0.93 25.67
N THR A 289 6.33 -0.94 24.91
CA THR A 289 6.15 -1.91 23.81
C THR A 289 7.07 -1.60 22.63
N ILE A 290 7.20 -0.31 22.27
CA ILE A 290 8.17 0.13 21.27
C ILE A 290 9.59 -0.28 21.65
N LYS A 291 9.98 -0.05 22.92
CA LYS A 291 11.30 -0.43 23.41
C LYS A 291 11.56 -1.93 23.25
N ASP A 292 10.57 -2.79 23.50
CA ASP A 292 10.70 -4.22 23.27
C ASP A 292 10.99 -4.56 21.79
N PHE A 293 10.29 -3.92 20.85
CA PHE A 293 10.53 -4.14 19.42
C PHE A 293 11.95 -3.78 19.02
N VAL A 294 12.46 -2.71 19.60
CA VAL A 294 13.80 -2.18 19.34
C VAL A 294 14.87 -3.07 20.00
N ASP A 295 14.69 -3.47 21.26
CA ASP A 295 15.60 -4.37 21.98
C ASP A 295 15.71 -5.73 21.28
N ARG A 296 14.63 -6.19 20.65
CA ARG A 296 14.58 -7.41 19.83
C ARG A 296 15.02 -7.20 18.38
N ARG A 297 15.43 -5.98 18.02
CA ARG A 297 15.89 -5.57 16.69
C ARG A 297 14.90 -5.92 15.59
N LEU A 298 13.63 -5.60 15.81
CA LEU A 298 12.55 -5.85 14.86
C LEU A 298 12.32 -4.70 13.88
N VAL A 299 12.75 -3.48 14.22
CA VAL A 299 12.38 -2.25 13.49
C VAL A 299 13.58 -1.32 13.26
N ASN A 300 13.43 -0.45 12.27
CA ASN A 300 14.38 0.60 11.87
C ASN A 300 13.75 1.99 11.89
N LEU A 301 12.43 2.08 11.78
CA LEU A 301 11.64 3.30 11.84
C LEU A 301 10.45 3.04 12.79
N VAL A 302 10.24 3.94 13.73
CA VAL A 302 9.11 3.88 14.67
C VAL A 302 8.34 5.18 14.59
N GLY A 303 7.01 5.15 14.67
CA GLY A 303 6.18 6.35 14.79
C GLY A 303 4.91 6.09 15.59
N GLY A 304 3.95 7.00 15.46
CA GLY A 304 2.62 6.86 16.00
C GLY A 304 1.54 7.05 14.94
N CYS A 305 0.42 6.35 15.06
CA CYS A 305 -0.78 6.58 14.25
C CYS A 305 -1.89 7.15 15.15
N CYS A 306 -3.15 6.75 14.96
CA CYS A 306 -4.30 7.36 15.63
C CYS A 306 -4.14 7.39 17.16
N GLY A 307 -4.43 8.55 17.76
CA GLY A 307 -4.36 8.78 19.20
C GLY A 307 -2.99 9.22 19.72
N THR A 308 -1.92 9.02 18.94
CA THR A 308 -0.57 9.44 19.34
C THR A 308 -0.40 10.97 19.28
N THR A 309 0.52 11.47 20.08
CA THR A 309 0.72 12.90 20.36
C THR A 309 2.20 13.23 20.44
N PRO A 310 2.59 14.52 20.47
CA PRO A 310 3.98 14.92 20.72
C PRO A 310 4.58 14.27 21.98
N GLU A 311 3.81 14.08 23.05
CA GLU A 311 4.28 13.40 24.28
C GLU A 311 4.61 11.92 24.03
N HIS A 312 3.90 11.24 23.13
CA HIS A 312 4.24 9.88 22.72
C HIS A 312 5.56 9.85 21.95
N ILE A 313 5.75 10.79 21.02
CA ILE A 313 6.96 10.90 20.21
C ILE A 313 8.17 11.23 21.08
N GLU A 314 8.03 12.09 22.08
CA GLU A 314 9.08 12.37 23.07
C GLU A 314 9.45 11.10 23.86
N ALA A 315 8.46 10.35 24.36
CA ALA A 315 8.69 9.09 25.06
C ALA A 315 9.36 8.02 24.17
N PHE A 316 9.06 8.00 22.87
CA PHE A 316 9.75 7.14 21.91
C PHE A 316 11.19 7.60 21.70
N ALA A 317 11.44 8.90 21.52
CA ALA A 317 12.79 9.43 21.36
C ALA A 317 13.72 9.01 22.51
N ASP A 318 13.22 9.05 23.74
CA ASP A 318 13.95 8.62 24.94
C ASP A 318 14.28 7.12 24.92
N CYS A 319 13.32 6.26 24.52
CA CYS A 319 13.54 4.81 24.53
C CYS A 319 14.40 4.32 23.35
N LEU A 320 14.47 5.10 22.27
CA LEU A 320 15.32 4.85 21.10
C LEU A 320 16.77 5.32 21.29
N ALA A 321 17.06 6.11 22.33
CA ALA A 321 18.39 6.66 22.57
C ALA A 321 19.44 5.54 22.76
N GLY A 322 20.40 5.47 21.82
CA GLY A 322 21.48 4.49 21.84
C GLY A 322 21.07 3.08 21.42
N ALA A 323 19.87 2.89 20.86
CA ALA A 323 19.42 1.61 20.37
C ALA A 323 20.05 1.22 19.03
N ASP A 324 20.38 -0.07 18.89
CA ASP A 324 20.87 -0.63 17.63
C ASP A 324 19.69 -0.91 16.67
N PRO A 325 19.75 -0.44 15.41
CA PRO A 325 18.71 -0.74 14.44
C PRO A 325 18.77 -2.21 13.99
N ARG A 326 17.64 -2.72 13.48
CA ARG A 326 17.60 -4.02 12.79
C ARG A 326 18.55 -4.02 11.58
N THR A 327 19.30 -5.10 11.39
CA THR A 327 20.03 -5.33 10.12
C THR A 327 19.12 -6.07 9.13
N PRO A 328 18.80 -5.50 7.96
CA PRO A 328 18.06 -6.22 6.93
C PRO A 328 18.78 -7.50 6.50
N ARG A 329 18.03 -8.57 6.28
CA ARG A 329 18.59 -9.82 5.73
C ARG A 329 18.89 -9.67 4.24
N ALA A 330 19.82 -10.49 3.73
CA ALA A 330 20.02 -10.62 2.30
C ALA A 330 18.73 -11.09 1.60
N ARG A 331 18.47 -10.58 0.40
CA ARG A 331 17.34 -11.05 -0.42
C ARG A 331 17.53 -12.55 -0.70
N PRO A 332 16.55 -13.40 -0.34
CA PRO A 332 16.70 -14.84 -0.51
C PRO A 332 16.64 -15.22 -2.00
N SER A 333 17.28 -16.34 -2.36
CA SER A 333 17.16 -16.93 -3.69
C SER A 333 15.78 -17.57 -3.92
N GLY A 334 15.45 -17.78 -5.19
CA GLY A 334 14.20 -18.43 -5.62
C GLY A 334 13.06 -17.46 -5.95
N LEU A 335 11.95 -18.05 -6.37
CA LEU A 335 10.75 -17.34 -6.79
C LEU A 335 9.83 -17.10 -5.58
N ARG A 336 9.29 -15.90 -5.49
CA ARG A 336 8.34 -15.45 -4.46
C ARG A 336 7.09 -14.96 -5.14
N LEU A 337 5.97 -15.59 -4.83
CA LEU A 337 4.64 -15.33 -5.37
C LEU A 337 3.65 -15.14 -4.22
N SER A 338 2.48 -14.61 -4.54
CA SER A 338 1.40 -14.50 -3.55
C SER A 338 0.02 -14.51 -4.19
N GLY A 339 -0.92 -15.19 -3.52
CA GLY A 339 -2.34 -14.88 -3.56
C GLY A 339 -2.70 -14.06 -2.32
N LEU A 340 -3.66 -14.53 -1.53
CA LEU A 340 -3.85 -14.10 -0.13
C LEU A 340 -2.76 -14.64 0.81
N GLU A 341 -2.12 -15.74 0.40
CA GLU A 341 -1.02 -16.40 1.11
C GLU A 341 0.24 -16.41 0.25
N ALA A 342 1.39 -16.47 0.90
CA ALA A 342 2.69 -16.48 0.24
C ALA A 342 3.02 -17.87 -0.32
N VAL A 343 3.58 -17.93 -1.53
CA VAL A 343 4.13 -19.15 -2.11
C VAL A 343 5.61 -18.94 -2.37
N ASN A 344 6.42 -19.70 -1.63
CA ASN A 344 7.88 -19.68 -1.68
C ASN A 344 8.37 -20.87 -2.51
N ILE A 345 8.99 -20.60 -3.66
CA ILE A 345 9.60 -21.61 -4.52
C ILE A 345 11.11 -21.43 -4.45
N THR A 346 11.81 -22.41 -3.89
CA THR A 346 13.23 -22.39 -3.57
C THR A 346 13.92 -23.63 -4.11
N ASP A 347 15.23 -23.73 -3.97
CA ASP A 347 16.00 -24.90 -4.40
C ASP A 347 15.61 -26.19 -3.64
N ASP A 348 15.04 -26.05 -2.44
CA ASP A 348 14.53 -27.17 -1.62
C ASP A 348 13.07 -27.53 -1.93
N SER A 349 12.41 -26.78 -2.82
CA SER A 349 11.02 -27.04 -3.18
C SER A 349 10.91 -28.27 -4.10
N LEU A 350 9.87 -29.08 -3.89
CA LEU A 350 9.48 -30.13 -4.84
C LEU A 350 8.85 -29.52 -6.11
N PHE A 351 8.39 -30.39 -7.01
CA PHE A 351 7.64 -29.97 -8.19
C PHE A 351 6.41 -29.14 -7.79
N VAL A 352 6.30 -27.93 -8.36
CA VAL A 352 5.19 -27.02 -8.10
C VAL A 352 4.08 -27.29 -9.11
N ASN A 353 2.92 -27.73 -8.61
CA ASN A 353 1.77 -28.04 -9.47
C ASN A 353 1.01 -26.76 -9.85
N VAL A 354 0.83 -26.54 -11.15
CA VAL A 354 -0.03 -25.49 -11.72
C VAL A 354 -1.34 -26.14 -12.18
N GLY A 355 -2.47 -25.64 -11.69
CA GLY A 355 -3.79 -26.10 -12.11
C GLY A 355 -4.14 -25.58 -13.52
N GLU A 356 -4.16 -26.46 -14.52
CA GLU A 356 -4.39 -26.16 -15.94
C GLU A 356 -5.88 -26.13 -16.38
N ARG A 357 -6.83 -26.51 -15.52
CA ARG A 357 -8.21 -26.83 -15.92
C ARG A 357 -9.12 -25.60 -16.06
N THR A 358 -8.67 -24.44 -15.59
CA THR A 358 -9.29 -23.11 -15.73
C THR A 358 -8.88 -22.46 -17.06
N ASN A 359 -8.85 -23.27 -18.12
CA ASN A 359 -8.39 -22.91 -19.44
C ASN A 359 -9.48 -23.22 -20.46
N VAL A 360 -10.01 -22.19 -21.12
CA VAL A 360 -11.09 -22.33 -22.11
C VAL A 360 -10.66 -23.23 -23.27
N THR A 361 -9.40 -23.15 -23.69
CA THR A 361 -8.84 -23.98 -24.76
C THR A 361 -8.58 -25.43 -24.30
N GLY A 362 -8.06 -25.64 -23.09
CA GLY A 362 -7.64 -26.97 -22.59
C GLY A 362 -8.74 -27.80 -21.93
N SER A 363 -9.80 -27.18 -21.40
CA SER A 363 -10.79 -27.86 -20.54
C SER A 363 -12.21 -27.77 -21.11
N ALA A 364 -12.72 -28.89 -21.61
CA ALA A 364 -14.07 -28.96 -22.18
C ALA A 364 -15.18 -28.57 -21.19
N ARG A 365 -15.02 -28.94 -19.90
CA ARG A 365 -15.95 -28.55 -18.83
C ARG A 365 -15.91 -27.04 -18.62
N PHE A 366 -14.73 -26.45 -18.44
CA PHE A 366 -14.58 -25.02 -18.17
C PHE A 366 -15.08 -24.17 -19.34
N ARG A 367 -14.70 -24.53 -20.57
CA ARG A 367 -15.19 -23.91 -21.80
C ARG A 367 -16.72 -23.83 -21.85
N LYS A 368 -17.40 -24.93 -21.55
CA LYS A 368 -18.88 -24.98 -21.55
C LYS A 368 -19.46 -24.00 -20.53
N LEU A 369 -18.89 -23.94 -19.33
CA LEU A 369 -19.36 -23.07 -18.25
C LEU A 369 -19.17 -21.60 -18.60
N ILE A 370 -17.98 -21.21 -19.07
CA ILE A 370 -17.71 -19.83 -19.48
C ILE A 370 -18.61 -19.41 -20.65
N LYS A 371 -18.78 -20.23 -21.69
CA LYS A 371 -19.64 -19.90 -22.84
C LYS A 371 -21.14 -19.85 -22.50
N SER A 372 -21.55 -20.43 -21.38
CA SER A 372 -22.93 -20.36 -20.87
C SER A 372 -23.09 -19.35 -19.73
N SER A 373 -22.06 -18.54 -19.46
CA SER A 373 -22.01 -17.56 -18.36
C SER A 373 -22.27 -18.18 -16.98
N ALA A 374 -22.01 -19.48 -16.81
CA ALA A 374 -22.14 -20.19 -15.55
C ALA A 374 -20.87 -20.02 -14.71
N PHE A 375 -20.53 -18.77 -14.36
CA PHE A 375 -19.28 -18.44 -13.69
C PHE A 375 -19.17 -19.03 -12.27
N GLY A 376 -20.27 -19.15 -11.53
CA GLY A 376 -20.27 -19.81 -10.22
C GLY A 376 -19.80 -21.27 -10.31
N ASP A 377 -20.35 -22.04 -11.25
CA ASP A 377 -19.90 -23.42 -11.51
C ASP A 377 -18.46 -23.47 -12.05
N ALA A 378 -17.99 -22.39 -12.70
CA ALA A 378 -16.61 -22.28 -13.18
C ALA A 378 -15.62 -22.08 -12.02
N LEU A 379 -16.00 -21.37 -10.95
CA LEU A 379 -15.20 -21.25 -9.72
C LEU A 379 -14.98 -22.62 -9.08
N GLU A 380 -15.97 -23.51 -9.10
CA GLU A 380 -15.82 -24.89 -8.61
C GLU A 380 -14.70 -25.66 -9.32
N VAL A 381 -14.42 -25.36 -10.59
CA VAL A 381 -13.26 -25.94 -11.30
C VAL A 381 -11.95 -25.46 -10.68
N ALA A 382 -11.86 -24.17 -10.34
CA ALA A 382 -10.69 -23.60 -9.68
C ALA A 382 -10.51 -24.15 -8.25
N ILE A 383 -11.58 -24.16 -7.44
CA ILE A 383 -11.59 -24.71 -6.07
C ILE A 383 -11.09 -26.16 -6.08
N GLN A 384 -11.63 -26.99 -6.98
CA GLN A 384 -11.22 -28.39 -7.09
C GLN A 384 -9.74 -28.55 -7.39
N GLN A 385 -9.11 -27.64 -8.14
CA GLN A 385 -7.68 -27.73 -8.41
C GLN A 385 -6.86 -27.44 -7.16
N VAL A 386 -7.19 -26.37 -6.44
CA VAL A 386 -6.48 -25.99 -5.20
C VAL A 386 -6.64 -27.06 -4.13
N THR A 387 -7.87 -27.54 -3.91
CA THR A 387 -8.17 -28.60 -2.94
C THR A 387 -7.43 -29.91 -3.27
N ASN A 388 -7.17 -30.19 -4.55
CA ASN A 388 -6.41 -31.35 -4.99
C ASN A 388 -4.89 -31.11 -5.08
N GLY A 389 -4.37 -30.01 -4.53
CA GLY A 389 -2.94 -29.76 -4.35
C GLY A 389 -2.27 -28.88 -5.40
N ALA A 390 -3.04 -28.19 -6.25
CA ALA A 390 -2.49 -27.13 -7.09
C ALA A 390 -2.02 -25.97 -6.20
N GLN A 391 -0.77 -25.55 -6.38
CA GLN A 391 -0.16 -24.43 -5.63
C GLN A 391 -0.29 -23.10 -6.37
N LEU A 392 -0.66 -23.17 -7.64
CA LEU A 392 -0.89 -22.07 -8.57
C LEU A 392 -2.07 -22.44 -9.46
N ILE A 393 -2.80 -21.47 -9.98
CA ILE A 393 -3.88 -21.72 -10.96
C ILE A 393 -3.59 -20.95 -12.24
N ASP A 394 -3.61 -21.65 -13.36
CA ASP A 394 -3.56 -21.08 -14.70
C ASP A 394 -4.96 -20.65 -15.15
N VAL A 395 -5.12 -19.41 -15.58
CA VAL A 395 -6.40 -18.88 -16.04
C VAL A 395 -6.23 -18.39 -17.47
N ASN A 396 -6.91 -19.06 -18.40
CA ASN A 396 -6.90 -18.72 -19.82
C ASN A 396 -8.32 -18.57 -20.35
N MET A 397 -8.59 -17.43 -21.00
CA MET A 397 -9.88 -17.07 -21.59
C MET A 397 -9.83 -16.93 -23.12
N ASP A 398 -8.79 -17.44 -23.75
CA ASP A 398 -8.58 -17.34 -25.20
C ASP A 398 -9.56 -18.27 -25.93
N GLU A 399 -10.51 -17.65 -26.64
CA GLU A 399 -11.45 -18.34 -27.54
C GLU A 399 -12.06 -17.30 -28.48
N GLY A 400 -12.04 -17.54 -29.80
CA GLY A 400 -12.39 -16.51 -30.80
C GLY A 400 -13.82 -15.99 -30.78
N MET A 401 -14.70 -16.57 -29.96
CA MET A 401 -16.10 -16.13 -29.78
C MET A 401 -16.33 -15.38 -28.46
N LEU A 402 -15.31 -15.26 -27.61
CA LEU A 402 -15.38 -14.55 -26.32
C LEU A 402 -14.72 -13.18 -26.44
N ASP A 403 -15.22 -12.22 -25.68
CA ASP A 403 -14.43 -11.05 -25.30
C ASP A 403 -13.44 -11.50 -24.21
N GLY A 404 -12.21 -11.79 -24.62
CA GLY A 404 -11.19 -12.36 -23.74
C GLY A 404 -10.88 -11.46 -22.54
N ALA A 405 -10.76 -10.15 -22.77
CA ALA A 405 -10.43 -9.18 -21.72
C ALA A 405 -11.59 -9.05 -20.72
N ALA A 406 -12.82 -8.84 -21.19
CA ALA A 406 -13.98 -8.74 -20.31
C ALA A 406 -14.24 -10.04 -19.53
N THR A 407 -14.06 -11.19 -20.17
CA THR A 407 -14.25 -12.51 -19.54
C THR A 407 -13.17 -12.77 -18.49
N MET A 408 -11.90 -12.45 -18.79
CA MET A 408 -10.79 -12.53 -17.84
C MET A 408 -11.04 -11.65 -16.62
N GLN A 409 -11.42 -10.39 -16.83
CA GLN A 409 -11.73 -9.47 -15.74
C GLN A 409 -12.85 -10.01 -14.86
N HIS A 410 -13.97 -10.39 -15.46
CA HIS A 410 -15.14 -10.85 -14.71
C HIS A 410 -14.85 -12.12 -13.90
N PHE A 411 -14.16 -13.10 -14.49
CA PHE A 411 -13.82 -14.33 -13.78
C PHE A 411 -12.80 -14.06 -12.66
N LEU A 412 -11.77 -13.25 -12.89
CA LEU A 412 -10.79 -12.92 -11.86
C LEU A 412 -11.40 -12.09 -10.73
N ASP A 413 -12.34 -11.19 -11.04
CA ASP A 413 -13.07 -10.43 -10.02
C ASP A 413 -13.83 -11.37 -9.07
N LEU A 414 -14.44 -12.45 -9.59
CA LEU A 414 -15.08 -13.49 -8.80
C LEU A 414 -14.08 -14.37 -8.04
N VAL A 415 -12.98 -14.75 -8.68
CA VAL A 415 -11.90 -15.53 -8.05
C VAL A 415 -11.34 -14.79 -6.83
N MET A 416 -11.18 -13.47 -6.91
CA MET A 416 -10.71 -12.66 -5.78
C MET A 416 -11.71 -12.56 -4.62
N THR A 417 -12.99 -12.90 -4.82
CA THR A 417 -13.99 -12.99 -3.73
C THR A 417 -14.06 -14.36 -3.06
N GLU A 418 -13.38 -15.37 -3.61
CA GLU A 418 -13.40 -16.74 -3.10
C GLU A 418 -12.06 -17.07 -2.42
N PRO A 419 -11.95 -17.03 -1.08
CA PRO A 419 -10.68 -17.21 -0.37
C PRO A 419 -9.98 -18.54 -0.65
N ASP A 420 -10.75 -19.62 -0.90
CA ASP A 420 -10.18 -20.94 -1.19
C ASP A 420 -9.40 -20.98 -2.50
N ILE A 421 -9.77 -20.11 -3.45
CA ILE A 421 -9.05 -19.89 -4.71
C ILE A 421 -8.01 -18.80 -4.53
N ALA A 422 -8.40 -17.63 -4.02
CA ALA A 422 -7.58 -16.43 -3.95
C ALA A 422 -6.32 -16.62 -3.09
N ARG A 423 -6.29 -17.60 -2.18
CA ARG A 423 -5.10 -17.90 -1.36
C ARG A 423 -3.86 -18.26 -2.18
N VAL A 424 -4.02 -18.89 -3.35
CA VAL A 424 -2.88 -19.24 -4.23
C VAL A 424 -2.66 -18.20 -5.32
N PRO A 425 -1.41 -18.02 -5.81
CA PRO A 425 -1.12 -17.12 -6.92
C PRO A 425 -1.80 -17.54 -8.23
N ILE A 426 -2.18 -16.54 -9.02
CA ILE A 426 -2.79 -16.72 -10.34
C ILE A 426 -1.71 -16.58 -11.43
N MET A 427 -1.67 -17.54 -12.34
CA MET A 427 -0.97 -17.48 -13.60
C MET A 427 -1.96 -17.00 -14.67
N ILE A 428 -1.75 -15.80 -15.17
CA ILE A 428 -2.60 -15.16 -16.17
C ILE A 428 -2.08 -15.62 -17.53
N ASP A 429 -2.88 -16.44 -18.22
CA ASP A 429 -2.51 -17.07 -19.48
C ASP A 429 -3.32 -16.49 -20.65
N SER A 430 -2.61 -15.94 -21.63
CA SER A 430 -3.18 -15.46 -22.88
C SER A 430 -2.09 -15.22 -23.93
N SER A 431 -2.46 -15.44 -25.18
CA SER A 431 -1.69 -15.02 -26.36
C SER A 431 -1.87 -13.53 -26.71
N ASP A 432 -2.94 -12.90 -26.22
CA ASP A 432 -3.24 -11.48 -26.32
C ASP A 432 -2.77 -10.71 -25.07
N TRP A 433 -1.93 -9.70 -25.30
CA TRP A 433 -1.39 -8.85 -24.25
C TRP A 433 -2.48 -8.02 -23.53
N GLU A 434 -3.54 -7.64 -24.22
CA GLU A 434 -4.64 -6.88 -23.60
C GLU A 434 -5.33 -7.70 -22.50
N VAL A 435 -5.51 -9.00 -22.73
CA VAL A 435 -6.08 -9.94 -21.76
C VAL A 435 -5.13 -10.15 -20.58
N ILE A 436 -3.82 -10.29 -20.84
CA ILE A 436 -2.79 -10.36 -19.78
C ILE A 436 -2.85 -9.11 -18.89
N GLU A 437 -2.83 -7.94 -19.52
CA GLU A 437 -2.80 -6.66 -18.82
C GLU A 437 -4.10 -6.43 -18.03
N THR A 438 -5.24 -6.85 -18.57
CA THR A 438 -6.52 -6.85 -17.85
C THR A 438 -6.49 -7.75 -16.63
N GLY A 439 -5.95 -8.96 -16.75
CA GLY A 439 -5.81 -9.87 -15.61
C GLY A 439 -4.89 -9.33 -14.51
N LEU A 440 -3.78 -8.69 -14.89
CA LEU A 440 -2.83 -8.08 -13.95
C LEU A 440 -3.48 -6.96 -13.12
N ARG A 441 -4.45 -6.26 -13.70
CA ARG A 441 -5.23 -5.19 -13.05
C ARG A 441 -6.32 -5.71 -12.11
N SER A 442 -6.64 -7.00 -12.13
CA SER A 442 -7.66 -7.63 -11.26
C SER A 442 -7.10 -8.40 -10.07
N VAL A 443 -5.77 -8.62 -9.99
CA VAL A 443 -5.17 -9.48 -8.95
C VAL A 443 -4.28 -8.70 -7.97
N GLN A 444 -4.61 -8.81 -6.68
CA GLN A 444 -3.88 -8.12 -5.60
C GLN A 444 -2.51 -8.74 -5.30
N GLY A 445 -2.37 -10.05 -5.50
CA GLY A 445 -1.14 -10.79 -5.23
C GLY A 445 -0.05 -10.60 -6.30
N LYS A 446 1.09 -11.24 -6.08
CA LYS A 446 2.16 -11.39 -7.06
C LYS A 446 1.87 -12.59 -7.96
N SER A 447 1.24 -12.29 -9.08
CA SER A 447 0.85 -13.22 -10.14
C SER A 447 2.01 -13.58 -11.08
N ILE A 448 1.72 -14.46 -12.04
CA ILE A 448 2.62 -14.87 -13.11
C ILE A 448 1.98 -14.49 -14.46
N VAL A 449 2.78 -13.94 -15.37
CA VAL A 449 2.41 -13.75 -16.77
C VAL A 449 2.82 -14.97 -17.58
N ASN A 450 1.86 -15.61 -18.23
CA ASN A 450 2.03 -16.73 -19.16
C ASN A 450 1.48 -16.32 -20.54
N SER A 451 2.26 -15.74 -21.43
CA SER A 451 3.71 -15.57 -21.39
C SER A 451 4.13 -14.38 -22.27
N ILE A 452 5.42 -14.06 -22.26
CA ILE A 452 6.03 -13.17 -23.26
C ILE A 452 7.10 -13.94 -24.04
N SER A 453 7.43 -13.50 -25.25
CA SER A 453 8.46 -14.15 -26.07
C SER A 453 9.17 -13.14 -26.98
N LEU A 454 10.25 -13.59 -27.62
CA LEU A 454 10.99 -12.83 -28.64
C LEU A 454 10.40 -12.96 -30.05
N LYS A 455 9.26 -13.65 -30.22
CA LYS A 455 8.65 -13.94 -31.53
C LYS A 455 8.37 -12.69 -32.35
N ASP A 456 7.95 -11.61 -31.69
CA ASP A 456 7.57 -10.34 -32.32
C ASP A 456 8.69 -9.28 -32.26
N GLY A 457 9.92 -9.69 -31.90
CA GLY A 457 11.09 -8.82 -31.80
C GLY A 457 11.45 -8.39 -30.37
N GLU A 458 12.69 -7.90 -30.23
CA GLU A 458 13.27 -7.51 -28.93
C GLU A 458 12.58 -6.28 -28.33
N ASP A 459 12.22 -5.27 -29.13
CA ASP A 459 11.62 -4.04 -28.65
C ASP A 459 10.29 -4.29 -27.93
N LEU A 460 9.40 -5.09 -28.54
CA LEU A 460 8.11 -5.45 -27.94
C LEU A 460 8.29 -6.36 -26.72
N PHE A 461 9.25 -7.28 -26.76
CA PHE A 461 9.60 -8.09 -25.59
C PHE A 461 10.03 -7.20 -24.41
N LEU A 462 10.91 -6.23 -24.64
CA LEU A 462 11.39 -5.30 -23.59
C LEU A 462 10.28 -4.38 -23.09
N GLU A 463 9.37 -3.94 -23.95
CA GLU A 463 8.17 -3.21 -23.54
C GLU A 463 7.30 -4.03 -22.59
N ARG A 464 6.91 -5.25 -22.98
CA ARG A 464 6.09 -6.14 -22.16
C ARG A 464 6.78 -6.56 -20.88
N ALA A 465 8.10 -6.82 -20.91
CA ALA A 465 8.90 -7.12 -19.73
C ALA A 465 8.94 -5.95 -18.74
N ARG A 466 9.05 -4.70 -19.24
CA ARG A 466 8.96 -3.50 -18.39
C ARG A 466 7.58 -3.39 -17.74
N LYS A 467 6.49 -3.59 -18.49
CA LYS A 467 5.13 -3.61 -17.92
C LYS A 467 4.99 -4.70 -16.86
N CYS A 468 5.46 -5.93 -17.10
CA CYS A 468 5.42 -7.01 -16.11
C CYS A 468 6.12 -6.61 -14.79
N ARG A 469 7.29 -5.95 -14.91
CA ARG A 469 8.03 -5.42 -13.75
C ARG A 469 7.25 -4.32 -13.04
N ASP A 470 6.61 -3.42 -13.77
CA ASP A 470 5.83 -2.31 -13.21
C ASP A 470 4.53 -2.79 -12.52
N TYR A 471 3.92 -3.87 -13.01
CA TYR A 471 2.81 -4.58 -12.32
C TYR A 471 3.28 -5.52 -11.19
N GLY A 472 4.59 -5.79 -11.10
CA GLY A 472 5.17 -6.66 -10.08
C GLY A 472 5.01 -8.16 -10.30
N ALA A 473 4.72 -8.61 -11.52
CA ALA A 473 4.47 -10.01 -11.84
C ALA A 473 5.76 -10.81 -12.08
N ALA A 474 5.71 -12.11 -11.79
CA ALA A 474 6.64 -13.07 -12.36
C ALA A 474 6.31 -13.34 -13.83
N VAL A 475 7.25 -13.89 -14.60
CA VAL A 475 7.11 -14.00 -16.05
C VAL A 475 7.61 -15.34 -16.54
N ILE A 476 6.81 -16.01 -17.38
CA ILE A 476 7.25 -17.11 -18.23
C ILE A 476 7.72 -16.51 -19.56
N VAL A 477 8.96 -16.83 -19.95
CA VAL A 477 9.54 -16.46 -21.24
C VAL A 477 9.59 -17.70 -22.12
N MET A 478 8.83 -17.69 -23.22
CA MET A 478 8.69 -18.81 -24.16
C MET A 478 9.77 -18.82 -25.25
#